data_AF-A0A3M1HT74-F1
#
_entry.id   AF-A0A3M1HT74-F1
#
_cell.length_a   1.000
_cell.length_b   1.000
_cell.length_c   1.000
_cell.angle_alpha   90.00
_cell.angle_beta   90.00
_cell.angle_gamma   90.00
#
_symmetry.space_group_name_H-M   'P 1'
#
loop_
_entity.id
_entity.type
_entity.pdbx_description
1 polymer ?
#
loop_
_entity_poly.entity_id
_entity_poly.type
_entity_poly.pdbx_seq_one_letter_code
_entity_poly.pdbx_strand_id
1 'polypeptide(L)'
;MAARKALIALLFMMLSAPAWAGCHPFAGEKLRFAVGWEFISAGWATLETTESANGYKTTIFARTNPFFDLFKKVRDWIFSEGVCVGGRMQSTRFETRHNEPHYRAVKTAIFDWRHDRVLFGKNGKLKPYAVPRGHLNVLDAFYTVRAQKLKPGDVLHVP
;
A
#
# COMPACT_ATOMS: atom_id res chain seq x y z
N MET A 1 60.70 22.48 14.57
CA MET A 1 59.29 22.89 14.66
C MET A 1 58.58 22.35 13.42
N ALA A 2 57.95 21.18 13.49
CA ALA A 2 57.31 20.53 12.34
C ALA A 2 55.82 20.35 12.64
N ALA A 3 54.98 21.04 11.86
CA ALA A 3 53.54 21.08 12.04
C ALA A 3 52.90 19.73 11.67
N ARG A 4 52.27 19.08 12.64
CA ARG A 4 51.41 17.91 12.42
C ARG A 4 50.10 18.36 11.77
N LYS A 5 49.91 18.03 10.50
CA LYS A 5 48.61 18.14 9.82
C LYS A 5 47.74 16.97 10.29
N ALA A 6 46.67 17.27 11.04
CA ALA A 6 45.65 16.29 11.40
C ALA A 6 44.72 16.07 10.20
N LEU A 7 44.72 14.86 9.64
CA LEU A 7 43.73 14.42 8.66
C LEU A 7 42.45 14.05 9.42
N ILE A 8 41.37 14.83 9.23
CA ILE A 8 40.03 14.45 9.71
C ILE A 8 39.46 13.47 8.66
N ALA A 9 39.42 12.19 9.01
CA ALA A 9 38.73 11.18 8.22
C ALA A 9 37.22 11.33 8.46
N LEU A 10 36.49 11.83 7.47
CA LEU A 10 35.04 11.91 7.50
C LEU A 10 34.48 10.49 7.26
N LEU A 11 34.14 9.80 8.36
CA LEU A 11 33.53 8.47 8.31
C LEU A 11 32.09 8.62 7.81
N PHE A 12 31.87 8.43 6.51
CA PHE A 12 30.53 8.38 5.92
C PHE A 12 29.87 7.09 6.41
N MET A 13 29.06 7.15 7.47
CA MET A 13 28.15 6.07 7.84
C MET A 13 27.21 5.83 6.66
N MET A 14 27.50 4.81 5.86
CA MET A 14 26.54 4.29 4.89
C MET A 14 25.36 3.72 5.69
N LEU A 15 24.32 4.53 5.89
CA LEU A 15 23.02 4.01 6.30
C LEU A 15 22.58 3.03 5.20
N SER A 16 22.70 1.74 5.49
CA SER A 16 22.15 0.70 4.64
C SER A 16 20.65 0.94 4.58
N ALA A 17 20.14 1.30 3.41
CA ALA A 17 18.70 1.38 3.21
C ALA A 17 18.08 0.03 3.58
N PRO A 18 16.95 0.01 4.29
CA PRO A 18 16.30 -1.24 4.67
C PRO A 18 16.04 -2.08 3.40
N ALA A 19 16.24 -3.40 3.47
CA ALA A 19 16.13 -4.31 2.33
C ALA A 19 14.78 -4.27 1.59
N TRP A 20 13.77 -3.62 2.16
CA TRP A 20 12.45 -3.43 1.55
C TRP A 20 12.30 -2.18 0.71
N ALA A 21 13.20 -1.20 0.85
CA ALA A 21 13.28 -0.05 -0.05
C ALA A 21 13.41 -0.50 -1.51
N GLY A 22 13.96 -1.69 -1.75
CA GLY A 22 14.10 -2.28 -3.09
C GLY A 22 12.79 -2.77 -3.71
N CYS A 23 11.89 -3.42 -2.95
CA CYS A 23 10.67 -4.00 -3.54
C CYS A 23 9.47 -3.05 -3.53
N HIS A 24 9.45 -2.08 -2.60
CA HIS A 24 8.38 -1.09 -2.48
C HIS A 24 8.98 0.31 -2.28
N PRO A 25 9.45 0.99 -3.35
CA PRO A 25 10.20 2.24 -3.24
C PRO A 25 9.35 3.46 -2.85
N PHE A 26 8.04 3.29 -2.65
CA PHE A 26 7.09 4.37 -2.33
C PHE A 26 6.81 4.51 -0.82
N ALA A 27 7.64 3.90 0.03
CA ALA A 27 7.50 4.06 1.47
C ALA A 27 7.72 5.53 1.88
N GLY A 28 6.83 6.06 2.73
CA GLY A 28 6.79 7.47 3.12
C GLY A 28 5.94 8.36 2.19
N GLU A 29 5.44 7.83 1.07
CA GLU A 29 4.62 8.60 0.14
C GLU A 29 3.20 8.84 0.66
N LYS A 30 2.67 10.04 0.38
CA LYS A 30 1.28 10.42 0.59
C LYS A 30 0.69 11.06 -0.66
N LEU A 31 -0.28 10.40 -1.26
CA LEU A 31 -1.06 10.89 -2.40
C LEU A 31 -2.42 11.37 -1.93
N ARG A 32 -2.88 12.52 -2.44
CA ARG A 32 -4.21 13.05 -2.17
C ARG A 32 -4.96 13.25 -3.47
N PHE A 33 -6.16 12.70 -3.53
CA PHE A 33 -7.05 12.75 -4.68
C PHE A 33 -8.29 13.56 -4.30
N ALA A 34 -8.63 14.53 -5.14
CA ALA A 34 -9.95 15.16 -5.09
C ALA A 34 -10.91 14.29 -5.90
N VAL A 35 -12.07 13.97 -5.33
CA VAL A 35 -13.12 13.22 -6.00
C VAL A 35 -14.24 14.19 -6.30
N GLY A 36 -14.63 14.28 -7.57
CA GLY A 36 -15.66 15.20 -8.02
C GLY A 36 -16.12 14.87 -9.43
N TRP A 37 -17.17 15.55 -9.85
CA TRP A 37 -17.69 15.50 -11.21
C TRP A 37 -17.83 16.94 -11.73
N GLU A 38 -17.18 17.24 -12.85
CA GLU A 38 -17.00 18.59 -13.37
C GLU A 38 -16.46 19.55 -12.29
N PHE A 39 -17.20 20.61 -11.99
CA PHE A 39 -16.87 21.61 -10.97
C PHE A 39 -17.38 21.24 -9.57
N ILE A 40 -18.08 20.11 -9.42
CA ILE A 40 -18.68 19.68 -8.16
C ILE A 40 -17.70 18.77 -7.41
N SER A 41 -17.11 19.29 -6.32
CA SER A 41 -16.30 18.49 -5.39
C SER A 41 -17.21 17.60 -4.53
N ALA A 42 -17.01 16.29 -4.58
CA ALA A 42 -17.74 15.32 -3.78
C ALA A 42 -16.98 14.94 -2.48
N GLY A 43 -15.65 15.01 -2.50
CA GLY A 43 -14.83 14.62 -1.36
C GLY A 43 -13.36 14.41 -1.73
N TRP A 44 -12.68 13.63 -0.90
CA TRP A 44 -11.24 13.36 -1.04
C TRP A 44 -10.91 11.93 -0.66
N ALA A 45 -9.85 11.40 -1.27
CA ALA A 45 -9.17 10.20 -0.82
C ALA A 45 -7.69 10.51 -0.54
N THR A 46 -7.14 9.93 0.53
CA THR A 46 -5.71 9.96 0.82
C THR A 46 -5.18 8.55 0.80
N LEU A 47 -4.10 8.31 0.04
CA LEU A 47 -3.37 7.06 -0.02
C LEU A 47 -1.99 7.30 0.58
N GLU A 48 -1.70 6.63 1.69
CA GLU A 48 -0.46 6.77 2.46
C GLU A 48 0.26 5.44 2.54
N THR A 49 1.55 5.42 2.26
CA THR A 49 2.39 4.24 2.41
C THR A 49 3.46 4.50 3.46
N THR A 50 3.60 3.58 4.41
CA THR A 50 4.59 3.61 5.47
C THR A 50 5.41 2.32 5.49
N GLU A 51 6.62 2.40 6.03
CA GLU A 51 7.39 1.23 6.41
C GLU A 51 6.72 0.50 7.58
N SER A 52 6.88 -0.81 7.66
CA SER A 52 6.50 -1.63 8.81
C SER A 52 7.67 -2.49 9.24
N ALA A 53 7.64 -3.08 10.44
CA ALA A 53 8.78 -3.82 11.00
C ALA A 53 9.25 -5.04 10.18
N ASN A 54 8.43 -5.55 9.22
CA ASN A 54 8.77 -6.69 8.36
C ASN A 54 8.44 -6.45 6.87
N GLY A 55 8.09 -5.23 6.48
CA GLY A 55 7.68 -4.90 5.12
C GLY A 55 7.12 -3.49 4.97
N TYR A 56 5.94 -3.39 4.37
CA TYR A 56 5.27 -2.11 4.10
C TYR A 56 3.79 -2.18 4.49
N LYS A 57 3.19 -1.00 4.63
CA LYS A 57 1.77 -0.82 4.85
C LYS A 57 1.26 0.33 4.01
N THR A 58 0.15 0.13 3.32
CA THR A 58 -0.56 1.19 2.59
C THR A 58 -1.95 1.34 3.17
N THR A 59 -2.37 2.59 3.38
CA THR A 59 -3.70 2.93 3.88
C THR A 59 -4.36 3.92 2.95
N ILE A 60 -5.59 3.63 2.53
CA ILE A 60 -6.46 4.59 1.86
C ILE A 60 -7.54 5.01 2.85
N PHE A 61 -7.81 6.31 2.91
CA PHE A 61 -8.99 6.86 3.55
C PHE A 61 -9.78 7.69 2.55
N ALA A 62 -11.05 7.32 2.33
CA ALA A 62 -11.97 8.04 1.47
C ALA A 62 -13.09 8.69 2.29
N ARG A 63 -13.38 9.96 2.01
CA ARG A 63 -14.44 10.71 2.68
C ARG A 63 -15.15 11.69 1.76
N THR A 64 -16.45 11.79 1.93
CA THR A 64 -17.28 12.88 1.38
C THR A 64 -17.04 14.19 2.12
N ASN A 65 -17.37 15.31 1.47
CA ASN A 65 -17.37 16.64 2.09
C ASN A 65 -18.67 16.89 2.88
N PRO A 66 -18.76 17.99 3.67
CA PRO A 66 -19.94 18.25 4.49
C PRO A 66 -21.24 18.41 3.71
N PHE A 67 -21.20 18.94 2.49
CA PHE A 67 -22.39 19.10 1.64
C PHE A 67 -22.94 17.72 1.23
N PHE A 68 -22.08 16.81 0.76
CA PHE A 68 -22.48 15.46 0.37
C PHE A 68 -22.73 14.53 1.56
N ASP A 69 -22.16 14.80 2.74
CA ASP A 69 -22.45 14.05 3.96
C ASP A 69 -23.94 14.06 4.33
N LEU A 70 -24.68 15.11 3.95
CA LEU A 70 -26.13 15.23 4.18
C LEU A 70 -26.93 14.17 3.41
N PHE A 71 -26.45 13.77 2.22
CA PHE A 71 -27.14 12.81 1.35
C PHE A 71 -26.54 11.42 1.47
N LYS A 72 -25.21 11.33 1.49
CA LYS A 72 -24.46 10.08 1.52
C LYS A 72 -23.09 10.28 2.18
N LYS A 73 -23.03 10.07 3.49
CA LYS A 73 -21.77 10.10 4.24
C LYS A 73 -20.93 8.84 3.99
N VAL A 74 -19.70 9.02 3.51
CA VAL A 74 -18.69 7.96 3.31
C VAL A 74 -17.51 8.18 4.24
N ARG A 75 -17.04 7.13 4.93
CA ARG A 75 -15.87 7.15 5.83
C ARG A 75 -15.12 5.83 5.74
N ASP A 76 -14.62 5.55 4.56
CA ASP A 76 -14.15 4.22 4.19
C ASP A 76 -12.64 4.13 4.25
N TRP A 77 -12.16 2.99 4.73
CA TRP A 77 -10.75 2.70 4.86
C TRP A 77 -10.38 1.46 4.06
N ILE A 78 -9.23 1.49 3.40
CA ILE A 78 -8.61 0.31 2.80
C ILE A 78 -7.21 0.19 3.40
N PHE A 79 -6.83 -1.01 3.79
CA PHE A 79 -5.51 -1.33 4.33
C PHE A 79 -4.88 -2.43 3.47
N SER A 80 -3.64 -2.24 3.06
CA SER A 80 -2.78 -3.27 2.50
C SER A 80 -1.54 -3.41 3.37
N GLU A 81 -1.12 -4.65 3.59
CA GLU A 81 0.16 -4.98 4.20
C GLU A 81 0.84 -6.05 3.35
N GLY A 82 2.16 -5.96 3.27
CA GLY A 82 2.96 -6.90 2.52
C GLY A 82 4.40 -6.93 3.00
N VAL A 83 5.14 -7.89 2.46
CA VAL A 83 6.57 -8.13 2.73
C VAL A 83 7.32 -8.19 1.40
N CYS A 84 8.65 -8.08 1.45
CA CYS A 84 9.49 -8.32 0.28
C CYS A 84 10.06 -9.75 0.29
N VAL A 85 9.82 -10.50 -0.78
CA VAL A 85 10.39 -11.84 -0.99
C VAL A 85 11.12 -11.84 -2.32
N GLY A 86 12.43 -12.13 -2.31
CA GLY A 86 13.24 -12.15 -3.53
C GLY A 86 13.24 -10.82 -4.30
N GLY A 87 13.17 -9.69 -3.60
CA GLY A 87 13.11 -8.36 -4.20
C GLY A 87 11.75 -7.98 -4.81
N ARG A 88 10.72 -8.79 -4.63
CA ARG A 88 9.35 -8.52 -5.11
C ARG A 88 8.39 -8.35 -3.93
N MET A 89 7.33 -7.57 -4.15
CA MET A 89 6.21 -7.49 -3.20
C MET A 89 5.53 -8.84 -3.05
N GLN A 90 5.10 -9.16 -1.84
CA GLN A 90 4.24 -10.28 -1.51
C GLN A 90 3.20 -9.79 -0.51
N SER A 91 1.95 -9.70 -0.94
CA SER A 91 0.84 -9.33 -0.07
C SER A 91 0.72 -10.31 1.10
N THR A 92 0.36 -9.78 2.26
CA THR A 92 0.05 -10.56 3.46
C THR A 92 -1.36 -10.26 3.97
N ARG A 93 -1.83 -9.02 3.83
CA ARG A 93 -3.18 -8.62 4.23
C ARG A 93 -3.76 -7.58 3.28
N PHE A 94 -5.04 -7.71 2.99
CA PHE A 94 -5.85 -6.66 2.38
C PHE A 94 -7.18 -6.55 3.12
N GLU A 95 -7.58 -5.36 3.52
CA GLU A 95 -8.79 -5.13 4.29
C GLU A 95 -9.52 -3.88 3.82
N THR A 96 -10.84 -3.98 3.68
CA THR A 96 -11.71 -2.83 3.42
C THR A 96 -12.69 -2.67 4.57
N ARG A 97 -12.76 -1.48 5.16
CA ARG A 97 -13.74 -1.09 6.16
C ARG A 97 -14.65 -0.04 5.57
N HIS A 98 -15.90 -0.41 5.34
CA HIS A 98 -16.92 0.53 4.90
C HIS A 98 -17.66 1.03 6.14
N ASN A 99 -17.79 2.33 6.28
CA ASN A 99 -18.50 2.96 7.40
C ASN A 99 -19.43 4.05 6.90
N GLU A 100 -20.55 3.62 6.35
CA GLU A 100 -21.62 4.45 5.85
C GLU A 100 -22.87 4.30 6.74
N PRO A 101 -23.79 5.27 6.77
CA PRO A 101 -25.00 5.22 7.59
C PRO A 101 -25.83 3.93 7.42
N HIS A 102 -25.93 3.43 6.20
CA HIS A 102 -26.73 2.24 5.86
C HIS A 102 -25.89 1.01 5.51
N TYR A 103 -24.56 1.11 5.56
CA TYR A 103 -23.68 0.00 5.21
C TYR A 103 -22.40 0.02 6.04
N ARG A 104 -22.23 -1.04 6.85
CA ARG A 104 -21.01 -1.30 7.60
C ARG A 104 -20.51 -2.70 7.31
N ALA A 105 -19.28 -2.80 6.86
CA ALA A 105 -18.67 -4.07 6.53
C ALA A 105 -17.17 -4.01 6.68
N VAL A 106 -16.59 -5.04 7.28
CA VAL A 106 -15.15 -5.31 7.22
C VAL A 106 -14.97 -6.53 6.34
N LYS A 107 -14.29 -6.38 5.20
CA LYS A 107 -13.87 -7.51 4.37
C LYS A 107 -12.36 -7.64 4.48
N THR A 108 -11.88 -8.86 4.70
CA THR A 108 -10.46 -9.14 4.90
C THR A 108 -10.04 -10.29 4.01
N ALA A 109 -8.89 -10.13 3.36
CA ALA A 109 -8.14 -11.18 2.68
C ALA A 109 -6.77 -11.30 3.39
N ILE A 110 -6.43 -12.51 3.85
CA ILE A 110 -5.12 -12.83 4.42
C ILE A 110 -4.42 -13.75 3.42
N PHE A 111 -3.28 -13.32 2.92
CA PHE A 111 -2.50 -14.02 1.91
C PHE A 111 -1.49 -14.94 2.59
N ASP A 112 -1.85 -16.21 2.73
CA ASP A 112 -1.01 -17.25 3.30
C ASP A 112 -0.22 -17.95 2.20
N TRP A 113 0.68 -17.19 1.57
CA TRP A 113 1.49 -17.61 0.42
C TRP A 113 2.43 -18.79 0.72
N ARG A 114 2.69 -19.08 2.00
CA ARG A 114 3.47 -20.25 2.41
C ARG A 114 2.70 -21.55 2.21
N HIS A 115 1.37 -21.50 2.23
CA HIS A 115 0.47 -22.63 2.07
C HIS A 115 -0.41 -22.50 0.81
N ASP A 116 -0.01 -21.64 -0.15
CA ASP A 116 -0.70 -21.41 -1.43
C ASP A 116 -2.23 -21.20 -1.28
N ARG A 117 -2.61 -20.35 -0.33
CA ARG A 117 -4.00 -20.03 -0.06
C ARG A 117 -4.21 -18.58 0.37
N VAL A 118 -5.44 -18.11 0.19
CA VAL A 118 -5.95 -16.87 0.77
C VAL A 118 -7.12 -17.20 1.70
N LEU A 119 -7.13 -16.63 2.91
CA LEU A 119 -8.29 -16.64 3.78
C LEU A 119 -9.09 -15.36 3.52
N PHE A 120 -10.27 -15.50 2.90
CA PHE A 120 -11.11 -14.36 2.55
C PHE A 120 -12.46 -14.43 3.25
N GLY A 121 -12.95 -13.27 3.72
CA GLY A 121 -14.24 -13.22 4.37
C GLY A 121 -14.70 -11.83 4.74
N LYS A 122 -15.88 -11.80 5.38
CA LYS A 122 -16.53 -10.59 5.86
C LYS A 122 -16.83 -10.74 7.35
N ASN A 123 -16.61 -9.68 8.11
CA ASN A 123 -16.88 -9.56 9.54
C ASN A 123 -16.28 -10.73 10.35
N GLY A 124 -15.01 -11.07 10.08
CA GLY A 124 -14.25 -12.11 10.79
C GLY A 124 -14.50 -13.55 10.35
N LYS A 125 -15.53 -13.81 9.53
CA LYS A 125 -15.83 -15.17 9.02
C LYS A 125 -15.02 -15.45 7.77
N LEU A 126 -13.81 -15.99 7.94
CA LEU A 126 -12.88 -16.29 6.84
C LEU A 126 -13.10 -17.70 6.27
N LYS A 127 -12.97 -17.82 4.95
CA LYS A 127 -12.95 -19.09 4.22
C LYS A 127 -11.65 -19.21 3.42
N PRO A 128 -11.03 -20.39 3.35
CA PRO A 128 -9.84 -20.59 2.54
C PRO A 128 -10.19 -20.73 1.05
N TYR A 129 -9.31 -20.20 0.21
CA TYR A 129 -9.33 -20.35 -1.24
C TYR A 129 -7.92 -20.70 -1.71
N ALA A 130 -7.80 -21.66 -2.63
CA ALA A 130 -6.51 -21.99 -3.24
C ALA A 130 -6.06 -20.83 -4.13
N VAL A 131 -4.93 -20.22 -3.76
CA VAL A 131 -4.36 -19.07 -4.46
C VAL A 131 -2.85 -19.24 -4.39
N PRO A 132 -2.17 -19.54 -5.52
CA PRO A 132 -0.72 -19.72 -5.52
C PRO A 132 0.02 -18.49 -4.99
N ARG A 133 1.18 -18.71 -4.37
CA ARG A 133 2.11 -17.63 -4.02
C ARG A 133 2.40 -16.69 -5.19
N GLY A 134 2.74 -15.44 -4.86
CA GLY A 134 3.02 -14.39 -5.85
C GLY A 134 1.81 -13.57 -6.28
N HIS A 135 0.57 -14.00 -5.99
CA HIS A 135 -0.61 -13.17 -6.22
C HIS A 135 -0.63 -11.98 -5.26
N LEU A 136 -0.99 -10.83 -5.81
CA LEU A 136 -1.02 -9.55 -5.12
C LEU A 136 -2.45 -9.09 -4.88
N ASN A 137 -2.66 -8.37 -3.79
CA ASN A 137 -3.86 -7.55 -3.67
C ASN A 137 -3.79 -6.35 -4.63
N VAL A 138 -4.93 -5.67 -4.81
CA VAL A 138 -5.07 -4.58 -5.78
C VAL A 138 -4.11 -3.40 -5.55
N LEU A 139 -3.75 -3.07 -4.30
CA LEU A 139 -2.84 -1.96 -4.01
C LEU A 139 -1.39 -2.33 -4.29
N ASP A 140 -1.00 -3.56 -3.95
CA ASP A 140 0.34 -4.06 -4.23
C ASP A 140 0.54 -4.27 -5.74
N ALA A 141 -0.50 -4.72 -6.45
CA ALA A 141 -0.51 -4.77 -7.91
C ALA A 141 -0.37 -3.37 -8.53
N PHE A 142 -1.12 -2.37 -8.03
CA PHE A 142 -0.99 -0.98 -8.46
C PHE A 142 0.45 -0.47 -8.31
N TYR A 143 1.07 -0.69 -7.15
CA TYR A 143 2.45 -0.27 -6.91
C TYR A 143 3.46 -1.06 -7.74
N THR A 144 3.20 -2.33 -8.02
CA THR A 144 4.06 -3.16 -8.87
C THR A 144 4.11 -2.60 -10.29
N VAL A 145 2.96 -2.23 -10.84
CA VAL A 145 2.85 -1.58 -12.16
C VAL A 145 3.51 -0.21 -12.13
N ARG A 146 3.24 0.60 -11.09
CA ARG A 146 3.78 1.96 -10.96
C ARG A 146 5.31 2.01 -10.85
N ALA A 147 5.94 0.95 -10.33
CA ALA A 147 7.40 0.83 -10.28
C ALA A 147 8.04 0.53 -11.64
N GLN A 148 7.25 0.15 -12.66
CA GLN A 148 7.77 -0.16 -13.99
C GLN A 148 8.04 1.11 -14.82
N LYS A 149 9.07 1.06 -15.66
CA LYS A 149 9.40 2.13 -16.62
C LYS A 149 8.67 1.91 -17.95
N LEU A 150 7.34 1.93 -17.91
CA LEU A 150 6.49 1.65 -19.07
C LEU A 150 6.48 2.83 -20.06
N LYS A 151 6.40 2.51 -21.35
CA LYS A 151 6.17 3.42 -22.46
C LYS A 151 4.82 3.10 -23.13
N PRO A 152 4.22 4.04 -23.87
CA PRO A 152 3.02 3.76 -24.65
C PRO A 152 3.24 2.56 -25.59
N GLY A 153 2.37 1.55 -25.51
CA GLY A 153 2.46 0.31 -26.27
C GLY A 153 3.12 -0.86 -25.54
N ASP A 154 3.76 -0.64 -24.39
CA ASP A 154 4.33 -1.73 -23.59
C ASP A 154 3.23 -2.61 -22.98
N VAL A 155 3.47 -3.92 -22.93
CA VAL A 155 2.58 -4.91 -22.30
C VAL A 155 3.28 -5.50 -21.09
N LEU A 156 2.64 -5.41 -19.93
CA LEU A 156 3.10 -6.02 -18.69
C LEU A 156 2.16 -7.16 -18.30
N HIS A 157 2.73 -8.34 -18.05
CA HIS A 157 2.00 -9.46 -17.46
C HIS A 157 2.23 -9.47 -15.95
N VAL A 158 1.17 -9.21 -15.20
CA VAL A 158 1.14 -9.39 -13.74
C VAL A 158 0.52 -10.76 -13.45
N PRO A 159 1.09 -11.58 -12.55
CA PRO A 159 0.53 -12.88 -12.17
C PRO A 159 -0.93 -12.81 -11.70
#